data_AF-A0A7W1K6D6-F1
#
_entry.id   AF-A0A7W1K6D6-F1
#
_cell.length_a   1.000
_cell.length_b   1.000
_cell.length_c   1.000
_cell.angle_alpha   90.00
_cell.angle_beta   90.00
_cell.angle_gamma   90.00
#
_symmetry.space_group_name_H-M   'P 1'
#
loop_
_entity.id
_entity.type
_entity.pdbx_description
1 polymer ?
#
loop_
_entity_poly.entity_id
_entity_poly.type
_entity_poly.pdbx_seq_one_letter_code
_entity_poly.pdbx_strand_id
1 'polypeptide(L)'
;MGVPLAPAGGPLRPGIVHRLDVGTSGLLVVAKTDESYEALRSMFGVHAVERGYLALVRGAVANDAFAVDAPLGRRAAKIVVDATEGRQAETGFEVRERLDGATLLEAVPRTGRTHQIRVHLAAIGHPILGDRAYGGGGNDARRVGLERPFLHAWRLSFIHPVGGDPVEVVEDLPEELVEALARFR
;
A
#
# COMPACT_ATOMS: atom_id res chain seq x y z
N MET A 1 3.30 -30.57 -3.08
CA MET A 1 3.05 -30.27 -4.50
C MET A 1 2.71 -28.79 -4.63
N GLY A 2 3.39 -28.06 -5.50
CA GLY A 2 3.10 -26.64 -5.73
C GLY A 2 1.77 -26.45 -6.45
N VAL A 3 1.06 -25.38 -6.13
CA VAL A 3 -0.15 -25.00 -6.85
C VAL A 3 0.27 -24.34 -8.17
N PRO A 4 -0.18 -24.83 -9.34
CA PRO A 4 0.18 -24.22 -10.63
C PRO A 4 -0.37 -22.79 -10.72
N LEU A 5 0.43 -21.91 -11.30
CA LEU A 5 0.09 -20.50 -11.54
C LEU A 5 -0.23 -20.28 -13.01
N ALA A 6 -1.00 -19.23 -13.32
CA ALA A 6 -1.30 -18.84 -14.68
C ALA A 6 0.00 -18.53 -15.45
N PRO A 7 0.27 -19.15 -16.60
CA PRO A 7 1.40 -18.76 -17.46
C PRO A 7 1.27 -17.33 -17.96
N ALA A 8 0.04 -16.80 -18.07
CA ALA A 8 -0.21 -15.39 -18.33
C ALA A 8 0.48 -14.51 -17.26
N GLY A 9 1.18 -13.47 -17.71
CA GLY A 9 2.15 -12.70 -16.90
C GLY A 9 3.62 -13.00 -17.25
N GLY A 10 3.87 -14.07 -18.02
CA GLY A 10 5.18 -14.44 -18.52
C GLY A 10 6.03 -15.20 -17.51
N PRO A 11 7.17 -15.76 -17.95
CA PRO A 11 7.94 -16.73 -17.18
C PRO A 11 8.51 -16.19 -15.85
N LEU A 12 8.68 -14.86 -15.74
CA LEU A 12 9.25 -14.22 -14.55
C LEU A 12 8.18 -13.85 -13.50
N ARG A 13 6.90 -13.80 -13.88
CA ARG A 13 5.80 -13.30 -13.04
C ARG A 13 4.47 -14.03 -13.31
N PRO A 14 4.45 -15.37 -13.31
CA PRO A 14 3.24 -16.12 -13.62
C PRO A 14 2.12 -15.78 -12.63
N GLY A 15 0.95 -15.41 -13.14
CA GLY A 15 -0.23 -15.10 -12.33
C GLY A 15 -0.18 -13.78 -11.55
N ILE A 16 0.88 -12.98 -11.64
CA ILE A 16 1.01 -11.73 -10.87
C ILE A 16 0.21 -10.62 -11.57
N VAL A 17 -0.91 -10.23 -10.96
CA VAL A 17 -1.83 -9.19 -11.48
C VAL A 17 -1.64 -7.82 -10.83
N HIS A 18 -0.98 -7.77 -9.66
CA HIS A 18 -0.62 -6.54 -8.95
C HIS A 18 0.67 -6.73 -8.15
N ARG A 19 1.14 -5.69 -7.46
CA ARG A 19 2.43 -5.72 -6.75
C ARG A 19 2.39 -4.90 -5.47
N LEU A 20 3.24 -5.28 -4.53
CA LEU A 20 3.64 -4.46 -3.40
C LEU A 20 5.01 -3.83 -3.66
N ASP A 21 5.28 -2.69 -3.02
CA ASP A 21 6.60 -2.08 -3.03
C ASP A 21 7.57 -2.88 -2.16
N VAL A 22 8.86 -2.81 -2.47
CA VAL A 22 9.90 -3.44 -1.63
C VAL A 22 9.80 -2.89 -0.21
N GLY A 23 9.72 -3.79 0.78
CA GLY A 23 9.55 -3.47 2.19
C GLY A 23 8.11 -3.24 2.63
N THR A 24 7.13 -3.26 1.72
CA THR A 24 5.70 -3.34 2.06
C THR A 24 5.32 -4.80 2.28
N SER A 25 4.68 -5.09 3.41
CA SER A 25 4.17 -6.42 3.76
C SER A 25 2.69 -6.56 3.41
N GLY A 26 2.16 -7.77 3.47
CA GLY A 26 0.72 -8.03 3.44
C GLY A 26 0.23 -8.70 2.16
N LEU A 27 -1.06 -8.55 1.92
CA LEU A 27 -1.82 -9.33 0.96
C LEU A 27 -1.41 -9.11 -0.50
N LEU A 28 -1.21 -10.22 -1.21
CA LEU A 28 -1.05 -10.29 -2.66
C LEU A 28 -2.03 -11.33 -3.22
N VAL A 29 -2.66 -11.04 -4.37
CA VAL A 29 -3.50 -12.01 -5.09
C VAL A 29 -2.75 -12.46 -6.32
N VAL A 30 -2.69 -13.78 -6.53
CA VAL A 30 -1.99 -14.42 -7.63
C VAL A 30 -2.97 -15.35 -8.35
N ALA A 31 -3.09 -15.18 -9.66
CA ALA A 31 -3.97 -15.96 -10.49
C ALA A 31 -3.40 -17.35 -10.76
N LYS A 32 -4.25 -18.37 -10.59
CA LYS A 32 -3.89 -19.78 -10.86
C LYS A 32 -4.19 -20.21 -12.30
N THR A 33 -5.10 -19.52 -12.98
CA THR A 33 -5.53 -19.81 -14.35
C THR A 33 -5.48 -18.53 -15.18
N ASP A 34 -5.31 -18.67 -16.50
CA ASP A 34 -5.28 -17.51 -17.41
C ASP A 34 -6.61 -16.75 -17.43
N GLU A 35 -7.73 -17.46 -17.29
CA GLU A 35 -9.06 -16.86 -17.11
C GLU A 35 -9.12 -15.96 -15.87
N SER A 36 -8.66 -16.46 -14.72
CA SER A 36 -8.61 -15.66 -13.48
C SER A 36 -7.63 -14.50 -13.63
N TYR A 37 -6.52 -14.70 -14.35
CA TYR A 37 -5.53 -13.65 -14.59
C TYR A 37 -6.11 -12.48 -15.36
N GLU A 38 -6.76 -12.72 -16.50
CA GLU A 38 -7.34 -11.64 -17.31
C GLU A 38 -8.49 -10.94 -16.59
N ALA A 39 -9.35 -11.69 -15.89
CA ALA A 39 -10.43 -11.12 -15.10
C ALA A 39 -9.90 -10.21 -13.97
N LEU A 40 -8.94 -10.69 -13.17
CA LEU A 40 -8.34 -9.90 -12.09
C LEU A 40 -7.59 -8.67 -12.65
N ARG A 41 -6.83 -8.84 -13.75
CA ARG A 41 -6.14 -7.73 -14.41
C ARG A 41 -7.11 -6.64 -14.88
N SER A 42 -8.25 -7.04 -15.44
CA SER A 42 -9.35 -6.12 -15.80
C SER A 42 -9.87 -5.38 -14.57
N MET A 43 -10.20 -6.10 -13.48
CA MET A 43 -10.69 -5.50 -12.22
C MET A 43 -9.70 -4.48 -11.64
N PHE A 44 -8.39 -4.77 -11.61
CA PHE A 44 -7.38 -3.80 -11.19
C PHE A 44 -7.33 -2.58 -12.13
N GLY A 45 -7.48 -2.80 -13.44
CA GLY A 45 -7.49 -1.77 -14.47
C GLY A 45 -8.63 -0.77 -14.32
N VAL A 46 -9.82 -1.24 -13.94
CA VAL A 46 -11.01 -0.40 -13.69
C VAL A 46 -11.22 -0.03 -12.21
N HIS A 47 -10.24 -0.34 -11.35
CA HIS A 47 -10.25 -0.02 -9.92
C HIS A 47 -11.42 -0.67 -9.13
N ALA A 48 -11.86 -1.86 -9.56
CA ALA A 48 -12.90 -2.66 -8.88
C ALA A 48 -12.36 -3.53 -7.72
N VAL A 49 -11.07 -3.39 -7.39
CA VAL A 49 -10.43 -4.10 -6.27
C VAL A 49 -10.15 -3.09 -5.15
N GLU A 50 -10.79 -3.28 -4.01
CA GLU A 50 -10.54 -2.50 -2.80
C GLU A 50 -9.29 -3.01 -2.09
N ARG A 51 -8.44 -2.07 -1.68
CA ARG A 51 -7.20 -2.37 -0.96
C ARG A 51 -7.10 -1.44 0.25
N GLY A 52 -6.91 -2.01 1.42
CA GLY A 52 -6.65 -1.29 2.66
C GLY A 52 -5.21 -1.49 3.11
N TYR A 53 -4.56 -0.41 3.53
CA TYR A 53 -3.20 -0.43 4.03
C TYR A 53 -3.13 0.22 5.41
N LEU A 54 -2.38 -0.38 6.34
CA LEU A 54 -2.01 0.28 7.59
C LEU A 54 -0.66 0.98 7.39
N ALA A 55 -0.61 2.25 7.75
CA ALA A 55 0.58 3.09 7.65
C ALA A 55 0.83 3.84 8.96
N LEU A 56 1.99 3.65 9.58
CA LEU A 56 2.40 4.46 10.73
C LEU A 56 3.20 5.67 10.24
N VAL A 57 2.68 6.87 10.44
CA VAL A 57 3.27 8.12 9.94
C VAL A 57 3.84 8.99 11.05
N ARG A 58 4.83 9.81 10.70
CA ARG A 58 5.40 10.80 11.60
C ARG A 58 4.38 11.91 11.92
N GLY A 59 4.34 12.31 13.19
CA GLY A 59 3.59 13.45 13.68
C GLY A 59 2.11 13.13 13.97
N ALA A 60 1.40 14.15 14.44
CA ALA A 60 -0.02 14.07 14.73
C ALA A 60 -0.83 14.55 13.52
N VAL A 61 -1.62 13.65 12.93
CA VAL A 61 -2.57 14.02 11.87
C VAL A 61 -3.82 14.62 12.53
N ALA A 62 -4.15 15.85 12.14
CA ALA A 62 -5.22 16.60 12.78
C ALA A 62 -6.63 16.06 12.45
N ASN A 63 -6.90 15.80 11.16
CA ASN A 63 -8.22 15.38 10.69
C ASN A 63 -8.42 13.87 10.87
N ASP A 64 -9.61 13.43 11.30
CA ASP A 64 -9.93 12.00 11.44
C ASP A 64 -9.97 11.27 10.10
N ALA A 65 -10.33 11.96 9.02
CA ALA A 65 -10.27 11.45 7.66
C ALA A 65 -9.93 12.56 6.67
N PHE A 66 -9.22 12.21 5.60
CA PHE A 66 -8.84 13.12 4.53
C PHE A 66 -8.48 12.35 3.25
N ALA A 67 -8.32 13.05 2.14
CA ALA A 67 -7.82 12.47 0.90
C ALA A 67 -6.69 13.31 0.32
N VAL A 68 -5.77 12.65 -0.38
CA VAL A 68 -4.74 13.30 -1.18
C VAL A 68 -4.98 12.94 -2.64
N ASP A 69 -5.43 13.93 -3.42
CA ASP A 69 -5.49 13.87 -4.88
C ASP A 69 -4.31 14.68 -5.44
N ALA A 70 -3.24 13.97 -5.78
CA ALA A 70 -1.99 14.57 -6.23
C ALA A 70 -1.38 13.68 -7.30
N PRO A 71 -1.38 14.09 -8.59
CA PRO A 71 -0.83 13.30 -9.67
C PRO A 71 0.66 12.98 -9.45
N LEU A 72 1.06 11.78 -9.87
CA LEU A 72 2.40 11.26 -9.64
C LEU A 72 3.17 11.08 -10.94
N GLY A 73 4.32 11.75 -11.00
CA GLY A 73 5.28 11.68 -12.09
C GLY A 73 6.57 10.97 -11.66
N ARG A 74 7.52 10.94 -12.58
CA ARG A 74 8.85 10.37 -12.32
C ARG A 74 9.91 11.42 -12.65
N ARG A 75 10.76 11.72 -11.66
CA ARG A 75 11.95 12.55 -11.83
C ARG A 75 13.18 11.69 -11.55
N ALA A 76 13.98 11.43 -12.59
CA ALA A 76 15.04 10.43 -12.56
C ALA A 76 14.52 9.07 -12.05
N ALA A 77 15.12 8.52 -10.99
CA ALA A 77 14.70 7.24 -10.40
C ALA A 77 13.57 7.37 -9.36
N LYS A 78 13.16 8.58 -8.97
CA LYS A 78 12.22 8.81 -7.86
C LYS A 78 10.82 9.18 -8.37
N ILE A 79 9.80 8.60 -7.74
CA ILE A 79 8.41 9.04 -7.92
C ILE A 79 8.19 10.30 -7.10
N VAL A 80 7.58 11.32 -7.71
CA VAL A 80 7.31 12.62 -7.11
C VAL A 80 5.89 13.06 -7.43
N VAL A 81 5.34 13.98 -6.63
CA VAL A 81 4.15 14.72 -7.03
C VAL A 81 4.52 15.60 -8.22
N ASP A 82 3.72 15.52 -9.28
CA ASP A 82 3.92 16.25 -10.53
C ASP A 82 2.56 16.67 -11.07
N ALA A 83 2.19 17.93 -10.82
CA ALA A 83 0.90 18.46 -11.27
C ALA A 83 0.82 18.69 -12.78
N THR A 84 1.93 18.64 -13.50
CA THR A 84 2.01 18.97 -14.93
C THR A 84 1.96 17.74 -15.82
N GLU A 85 2.78 16.73 -15.53
CA GLU A 85 2.93 15.51 -16.35
C GLU A 85 2.62 14.23 -15.57
N GLY A 86 2.29 14.37 -14.28
CA GLY A 86 1.96 13.25 -13.42
C GLY A 86 0.69 12.54 -13.85
N ARG A 87 0.66 11.23 -13.62
CA ARG A 87 -0.57 10.44 -13.79
C ARG A 87 -1.44 10.63 -12.57
N GLN A 88 -2.74 10.83 -12.78
CA GLN A 88 -3.72 10.96 -11.71
C GLN A 88 -3.55 9.86 -10.66
N ALA A 89 -3.57 10.28 -9.39
CA ALA A 89 -3.42 9.42 -8.25
C ALA A 89 -4.17 10.00 -7.04
N GLU A 90 -5.03 9.18 -6.44
CA GLU A 90 -5.83 9.55 -5.27
C GLU A 90 -5.75 8.46 -4.21
N THR A 91 -5.55 8.88 -2.95
CA THR A 91 -5.57 8.02 -1.78
C THR A 91 -6.43 8.64 -0.68
N GLY A 92 -7.41 7.89 -0.18
CA GLY A 92 -8.15 8.23 1.03
C GLY A 92 -7.43 7.74 2.28
N PHE A 93 -7.56 8.46 3.38
CA PHE A 93 -6.94 8.13 4.66
C PHE A 93 -7.92 8.32 5.81
N GLU A 94 -7.85 7.42 6.79
CA GLU A 94 -8.61 7.47 8.04
C GLU A 94 -7.65 7.23 9.21
N VAL A 95 -7.77 8.03 10.27
CA VAL A 95 -6.99 7.88 11.50
C VAL A 95 -7.54 6.71 12.30
N ARG A 96 -6.68 5.73 12.59
CA ARG A 96 -6.99 4.58 13.44
C ARG A 96 -6.56 4.81 14.88
N GLU A 97 -5.42 5.46 15.07
CA GLU A 97 -4.85 5.73 16.39
C GLU A 97 -3.90 6.94 16.32
N ARG A 98 -4.02 7.87 17.28
CA ARG A 98 -3.05 8.95 17.47
C ARG A 98 -2.14 8.60 18.64
N LEU A 99 -0.83 8.71 18.43
CA LEU A 99 0.22 8.28 19.36
C LEU A 99 1.17 9.45 19.66
N ASP A 100 2.12 9.26 20.57
CA ASP A 100 3.13 10.30 20.84
C ASP A 100 4.08 10.46 19.64
N GLY A 101 3.96 11.59 18.94
CA GLY A 101 4.80 11.91 17.77
C GLY A 101 4.54 11.05 16.53
N ALA A 102 3.47 10.23 16.50
CA ALA A 102 3.10 9.40 15.36
C ALA A 102 1.57 9.23 15.24
N THR A 103 1.11 8.80 14.07
CA THR A 103 -0.30 8.45 13.84
C THR A 103 -0.40 7.17 13.02
N LEU A 104 -1.22 6.22 13.44
CA LEU A 104 -1.58 5.06 12.64
C LEU A 104 -2.77 5.41 11.74
N LEU A 105 -2.57 5.27 10.43
CA LEU A 105 -3.58 5.52 9.42
C LEU A 105 -3.99 4.23 8.73
N GLU A 106 -5.26 4.15 8.35
CA GLU A 106 -5.70 3.32 7.24
C GLU A 106 -5.62 4.16 5.96
N ALA A 107 -5.02 3.60 4.91
CA ALA A 107 -4.90 4.20 3.60
C ALA A 107 -5.61 3.33 2.55
N VAL A 108 -6.47 3.95 1.75
CA VAL A 108 -7.26 3.29 0.70
C VAL A 108 -6.96 3.98 -0.64
N PRO A 109 -6.00 3.44 -1.43
CA PRO A 109 -5.66 4.01 -2.72
C PRO A 109 -6.70 3.65 -3.78
N ARG A 110 -7.33 4.67 -4.39
CA ARG A 110 -8.26 4.48 -5.51
C ARG A 110 -7.51 4.03 -6.77
N THR A 111 -6.37 4.65 -7.02
CA THR A 111 -5.45 4.29 -8.11
C THR A 111 -4.30 3.41 -7.61
N GLY A 112 -3.54 2.78 -8.51
CA GLY A 112 -2.41 1.90 -8.16
C GLY A 112 -1.06 2.38 -8.68
N ARG A 113 -0.64 3.63 -8.40
CA ARG A 113 0.66 4.15 -8.87
C ARG A 113 1.82 3.64 -8.00
N THR A 114 3.01 3.57 -8.58
CA THR A 114 4.22 3.14 -7.87
C THR A 114 4.48 4.09 -6.69
N HIS A 115 4.74 3.56 -5.50
CA HIS A 115 5.02 4.36 -4.30
C HIS A 115 3.92 5.36 -3.91
N GLN A 116 2.67 5.18 -4.37
CA GLN A 116 1.62 6.19 -4.25
C GLN A 116 1.37 6.67 -2.82
N ILE A 117 1.04 5.75 -1.92
CA ILE A 117 0.76 6.05 -0.50
C ILE A 117 1.97 6.75 0.14
N ARG A 118 3.17 6.22 -0.13
CA ARG A 118 4.45 6.72 0.39
C ARG A 118 4.72 8.17 -0.03
N VAL A 119 4.51 8.48 -1.30
CA VAL A 119 4.74 9.82 -1.86
C VAL A 119 3.67 10.80 -1.40
N HIS A 120 2.39 10.40 -1.40
CA HIS A 120 1.28 11.24 -0.94
C HIS A 120 1.46 11.67 0.51
N LEU A 121 1.73 10.72 1.41
CA LEU A 121 1.94 11.00 2.83
C LEU A 121 3.17 11.86 3.09
N ALA A 122 4.28 11.61 2.37
CA ALA A 122 5.46 12.45 2.46
C ALA A 122 5.23 13.88 1.93
N ALA A 123 4.44 14.05 0.86
CA ALA A 123 4.14 15.35 0.27
C ALA A 123 3.34 16.26 1.22
N ILE A 124 2.51 15.68 2.08
CA ILE A 124 1.75 16.42 3.10
C ILE A 124 2.46 16.52 4.46
N GLY A 125 3.73 16.13 4.54
CA GLY A 125 4.55 16.28 5.74
C GLY A 125 4.44 15.15 6.78
N HIS A 126 3.73 14.06 6.45
CA HIS A 126 3.53 12.90 7.32
C HIS A 126 4.18 11.64 6.71
N PRO A 127 5.50 11.60 6.48
CA PRO A 127 6.13 10.42 5.86
C PRO A 127 5.94 9.16 6.72
N ILE A 128 5.84 8.02 6.05
CA ILE A 128 5.72 6.70 6.70
C ILE A 128 7.01 6.38 7.45
N LEU A 129 6.92 6.04 8.73
CA LEU A 129 8.08 5.67 9.54
C LEU A 129 8.80 4.44 8.95
N GLY A 130 10.14 4.50 8.95
CA GLY A 130 10.99 3.48 8.31
C GLY A 130 11.19 3.67 6.81
N ASP A 131 10.45 4.59 6.16
CA ASP A 131 10.63 4.88 4.74
C ASP A 131 11.80 5.82 4.47
N ARG A 132 12.98 5.23 4.25
CA ARG A 132 14.21 5.99 3.95
C ARG A 132 14.14 6.77 2.63
N ALA A 133 13.36 6.31 1.65
CA ALA A 133 13.29 6.97 0.33
C ALA A 133 12.47 8.27 0.37
N TYR A 134 11.50 8.35 1.29
CA TYR A 134 10.55 9.45 1.40
C TYR A 134 10.59 10.18 2.75
N GLY A 135 11.69 10.11 3.48
CA GLY A 135 11.96 10.98 4.64
C GLY A 135 11.53 10.45 6.00
N GLY A 136 11.02 9.22 6.06
CA GLY A 136 10.62 8.53 7.30
C GLY A 136 11.71 7.69 7.96
N GLY A 137 12.93 7.66 7.41
CA GLY A 137 14.08 6.93 7.97
C GLY A 137 14.82 7.63 9.11
N GLY A 138 14.14 8.48 9.91
CA GLY A 138 14.73 9.32 10.94
C GLY A 138 15.07 8.59 12.25
N ASN A 139 15.47 9.36 13.27
CA ASN A 139 15.74 8.83 14.61
C ASN A 139 14.51 8.20 15.27
N ASP A 140 13.34 8.75 15.02
CA ASP A 140 12.03 8.22 15.43
C ASP A 140 11.83 6.77 14.95
N ALA A 141 12.02 6.50 13.67
CA ALA A 141 11.92 5.14 13.13
C ALA A 141 13.00 4.20 13.69
N ARG A 142 14.24 4.70 13.86
CA ARG A 142 15.34 3.90 14.44
C ARG A 142 15.10 3.52 15.90
N ARG A 143 14.55 4.43 16.71
CA ARG A 143 14.25 4.18 18.13
C ARG A 143 13.26 3.05 18.33
N VAL A 144 12.35 2.85 17.38
CA VAL A 144 11.39 1.76 17.40
C VAL A 144 11.81 0.56 16.55
N GLY A 145 13.05 0.51 16.07
CA GLY A 145 13.60 -0.64 15.35
C GLY A 145 13.07 -0.84 13.93
N LEU A 146 12.48 0.19 13.29
CA LEU A 146 11.97 0.07 11.92
C LEU A 146 13.09 0.15 10.89
N GLU A 147 13.27 -0.93 10.13
CA GLU A 147 14.23 -1.03 9.03
C GLU A 147 13.61 -0.91 7.63
N ARG A 148 12.28 -1.04 7.56
CA ARG A 148 11.46 -0.93 6.35
C ARG A 148 10.30 0.04 6.59
N PRO A 149 9.62 0.54 5.54
CA PRO A 149 8.39 1.31 5.72
C PRO A 149 7.39 0.51 6.56
N PHE A 150 6.82 1.15 7.59
CA PHE A 150 5.63 0.64 8.28
C PHE A 150 4.43 0.84 7.36
N LEU A 151 4.33 -0.03 6.36
CA LEU A 151 3.25 -0.10 5.40
C LEU A 151 2.88 -1.57 5.20
N HIS A 152 1.62 -1.89 5.49
CA HIS A 152 1.12 -3.27 5.42
C HIS A 152 -0.24 -3.32 4.72
N ALA A 153 -0.34 -4.08 3.65
CA ALA A 153 -1.57 -4.32 2.90
C ALA A 153 -2.47 -5.29 3.68
N TRP A 154 -3.25 -4.75 4.61
CA TRP A 154 -3.98 -5.52 5.62
C TRP A 154 -5.33 -6.04 5.11
N ARG A 155 -5.92 -5.42 4.09
CA ARG A 155 -7.25 -5.78 3.55
C ARG A 155 -7.25 -5.80 2.02
N LEU A 156 -7.86 -6.83 1.45
CA LEU A 156 -8.11 -6.95 0.01
C LEU A 156 -9.54 -7.44 -0.22
N SER A 157 -10.33 -6.74 -1.02
CA SER A 157 -11.70 -7.11 -1.33
C SER A 157 -12.02 -6.96 -2.83
N PHE A 158 -12.64 -7.98 -3.42
CA PHE A 158 -12.99 -8.06 -4.85
C PHE A 158 -14.05 -9.13 -5.10
N ILE A 159 -14.63 -9.13 -6.30
CA ILE A 159 -15.52 -10.21 -6.75
C ILE A 159 -14.68 -11.37 -7.29
N HIS A 160 -14.93 -12.59 -6.82
CA HIS A 160 -14.19 -13.77 -7.28
C HIS A 160 -14.28 -13.89 -8.81
N PRO A 161 -13.14 -13.98 -9.54
CA PRO A 161 -13.10 -13.78 -11.00
C PRO A 161 -13.87 -14.82 -11.81
N VAL A 162 -14.10 -16.01 -11.24
CA VAL A 162 -14.86 -17.11 -11.88
C VAL A 162 -16.21 -17.33 -11.19
N GLY A 163 -16.21 -17.62 -9.88
CA GLY A 163 -17.44 -17.88 -9.11
C GLY A 163 -18.38 -16.70 -8.90
N GLY A 164 -17.93 -15.45 -9.02
CA GLY A 164 -18.78 -14.27 -8.85
C GLY A 164 -19.15 -13.90 -7.41
N ASP A 165 -18.78 -14.71 -6.41
CA ASP A 165 -18.99 -14.40 -5.00
C ASP A 165 -18.05 -13.29 -4.51
N PRO A 166 -18.48 -12.42 -3.56
CA PRO A 166 -17.59 -11.47 -2.93
C PRO A 166 -16.50 -12.18 -2.11
N VAL A 167 -15.26 -11.71 -2.24
CA VAL A 167 -14.10 -12.19 -1.49
C VAL A 167 -13.55 -11.03 -0.68
N GLU A 168 -13.40 -11.22 0.63
CA GLU A 168 -12.65 -10.33 1.50
C GLU A 168 -11.60 -11.14 2.25
N VAL A 169 -10.36 -10.65 2.21
CA VAL A 169 -9.24 -11.21 2.95
C VAL A 169 -8.64 -10.12 3.80
N VAL A 170 -8.36 -10.44 5.06
CA VAL A 170 -7.65 -9.59 6.00
C VAL A 170 -6.41 -10.30 6.53
N GLU A 171 -5.39 -9.53 6.86
CA GLU A 171 -4.15 -9.99 7.47
C GLU A 171 -3.79 -9.05 8.63
N ASP A 172 -3.40 -9.63 9.76
CA ASP A 172 -2.91 -8.86 10.90
C ASP A 172 -1.53 -8.26 10.61
N LEU A 173 -1.18 -7.20 11.35
CA LEU A 173 0.19 -6.68 11.30
C LEU A 173 1.20 -7.78 11.64
N PRO A 174 2.29 -7.91 10.89
CA PRO A 174 3.35 -8.83 11.23
C PRO A 174 4.06 -8.38 12.51
N GLU A 175 4.60 -9.34 13.27
CA GLU A 175 5.05 -9.19 14.67
C GLU A 175 5.98 -7.98 14.88
N GLU A 176 6.93 -7.77 13.98
CA GLU A 176 7.87 -6.67 14.03
C GLU A 176 7.21 -5.28 13.92
N LEU A 177 6.10 -5.17 13.17
CA LEU A 177 5.33 -3.93 13.09
C LEU A 177 4.45 -3.75 14.33
N VAL A 178 3.93 -4.84 14.90
CA VAL A 178 3.20 -4.79 16.18
C VAL A 178 4.13 -4.30 17.30
N GLU A 179 5.34 -4.84 17.39
CA GLU A 179 6.35 -4.41 18.37
C GLU A 179 6.73 -2.94 18.20
N ALA A 180 6.95 -2.50 16.95
CA ALA A 180 7.28 -1.10 16.67
C ALA A 180 6.14 -0.15 17.05
N LEU A 181 4.89 -0.54 16.76
CA LEU A 181 3.70 0.23 17.13
C LEU A 181 3.54 0.33 18.65
N ALA A 182 3.77 -0.77 19.37
CA ALA A 182 3.67 -0.80 20.83
C ALA A 182 4.66 0.15 21.52
N ARG A 183 5.82 0.46 20.91
CA ARG A 183 6.80 1.42 21.46
C ARG A 183 6.35 2.88 21.39
N PHE A 184 5.25 3.17 20.69
CA PHE A 184 4.63 4.51 20.63
C PHE A 184 3.43 4.67 21.58
N ARG A 185 3.00 3.58 22.24
CA ARG A 185 1.92 3.55 23.24
C ARG A 185 2.51 3.66 24.64
#